data_AF-A0A3M1R8D8-F1
#
_entry.id   AF-A0A3M1R8D8-F1
#
_cell.length_a   1.000
_cell.length_b   1.000
_cell.length_c   1.000
_cell.angle_alpha   90.00
_cell.angle_beta   90.00
_cell.angle_gamma   90.00
#
_symmetry.space_group_name_H-M   'P 1'
#
loop_
_entity.id
_entity.type
_entity.pdbx_description
1 polymer ?
#
loop_
_entity_poly.entity_id
_entity_poly.type
_entity_poly.pdbx_seq_one_letter_code
_entity_poly.pdbx_strand_id
1 'polypeptide(L)'
;MRYVLVGILLFMLPWNGWAYKEVAVTNGATLTGKVLFQGTPPAPKQVVINKNPEVCGTGYRELQEVKVTPEGGLQEVVVFLEKVKQGKPWPAPPDNGYLIDQKNCAFRPYLQVVPKKAKLVIVNSDPVLHNIHTYELIKRARRTLFNFGQPTQGMKTTKRLKTRRGNVVRVECDAHNFMLAWIFVADNPYYAVVDEQGEFTITDIPPGTYRVKAWHPFLGFQKAQKVTLAAQGKAEVNFTYQAKE
;
A
#
# COMPACT_ATOMS: atom_id res chain seq x y z
N MET A 1 9.12 -35.95 51.55
CA MET A 1 8.33 -35.17 50.57
C MET A 1 8.86 -35.43 49.17
N ARG A 2 8.16 -36.24 48.37
CA ARG A 2 8.48 -36.46 46.95
C ARG A 2 7.61 -35.51 46.13
N TYR A 3 8.22 -34.51 45.51
CA TYR A 3 7.53 -33.60 44.59
C TYR A 3 7.34 -34.32 43.24
N VAL A 4 6.09 -34.54 42.84
CA VAL A 4 5.74 -35.00 41.50
C VAL A 4 5.65 -33.78 40.59
N LEU A 5 6.61 -33.64 39.68
CA LEU A 5 6.60 -32.64 38.63
C LEU A 5 5.62 -33.07 37.54
N VAL A 6 4.44 -32.44 37.49
CA VAL A 6 3.50 -32.59 36.38
C VAL A 6 3.97 -31.70 35.23
N GLY A 7 4.59 -32.32 34.23
CA GLY A 7 4.98 -31.63 32.99
C GLY A 7 3.75 -31.35 32.13
N ILE A 8 3.36 -30.08 32.01
CA ILE A 8 2.34 -29.65 31.05
C ILE A 8 2.99 -29.64 29.66
N LEU A 9 2.71 -30.68 28.86
CA LEU A 9 3.01 -30.67 27.44
C LEU A 9 2.07 -29.68 26.72
N LEU A 10 2.56 -28.48 26.43
CA LEU A 10 1.93 -27.59 25.47
C LEU A 10 2.08 -28.17 24.06
N PHE A 11 1.01 -28.78 23.55
CA PHE A 11 0.89 -29.10 22.13
C PHE A 11 0.83 -27.79 21.33
N MET A 12 1.97 -27.35 20.80
CA MET A 12 2.01 -26.33 19.76
C MET A 12 1.41 -26.94 18.49
N LEU A 13 0.11 -26.71 18.27
CA LEU A 13 -0.50 -26.96 16.97
C LEU A 13 0.30 -26.16 15.92
N PRO A 14 0.79 -26.79 14.83
CA PRO A 14 1.51 -26.07 13.80
C PRO A 14 0.57 -25.02 13.22
N TRP A 15 0.97 -23.75 13.37
CA TRP A 15 0.32 -22.64 12.69
C TRP A 15 0.53 -22.85 11.19
N ASN A 16 -0.43 -23.50 10.54
CA ASN A 16 -0.49 -23.64 9.10
C ASN A 16 -0.80 -22.26 8.49
N GLY A 17 0.22 -21.41 8.43
CA GLY A 17 0.18 -20.13 7.75
C GLY A 17 0.20 -20.39 6.26
N TRP A 18 -0.95 -20.78 5.70
CA TRP A 18 -1.05 -21.08 4.28
C TRP A 18 -0.70 -19.84 3.47
N ALA A 19 0.36 -19.95 2.68
CA ALA A 19 0.66 -18.99 1.63
C ALA A 19 -0.47 -19.01 0.59
N TYR A 20 -0.68 -17.89 -0.09
CA TYR A 20 -1.64 -17.80 -1.19
C TYR A 20 -1.32 -18.84 -2.29
N LYS A 21 -2.33 -19.60 -2.73
CA LYS A 21 -2.19 -20.62 -3.77
C LYS A 21 -2.80 -20.14 -5.09
N GLU A 22 -1.98 -20.07 -6.12
CA GLU A 22 -2.44 -19.76 -7.47
C GLU A 22 -3.19 -20.96 -8.07
N VAL A 23 -4.37 -20.70 -8.63
CA VAL A 23 -5.25 -21.64 -9.32
C VAL A 23 -5.96 -20.92 -10.46
N ALA A 24 -6.35 -21.65 -11.51
CA ALA A 24 -7.22 -21.09 -12.53
C ALA A 24 -8.58 -20.73 -11.92
N VAL A 25 -9.10 -19.54 -12.22
CA VAL A 25 -10.44 -19.10 -11.84
C VAL A 25 -11.29 -19.05 -13.10
N THR A 26 -12.16 -20.05 -13.29
CA THR A 26 -12.96 -20.20 -14.52
C THR A 26 -14.36 -19.58 -14.42
N ASN A 27 -14.82 -19.30 -13.20
CA ASN A 27 -16.14 -18.75 -12.90
C ASN A 27 -16.05 -17.50 -12.00
N GLY A 28 -15.03 -16.69 -12.24
CA GLY A 28 -14.70 -15.54 -11.42
C GLY A 28 -15.78 -14.48 -11.41
N ALA A 29 -16.05 -13.95 -10.22
CA ALA A 29 -16.94 -12.82 -10.01
C ALA A 29 -16.20 -11.48 -10.13
N THR A 30 -16.97 -10.42 -10.31
CA THR A 30 -16.47 -9.03 -10.36
C THR A 30 -17.00 -8.24 -9.17
N LEU A 31 -16.10 -7.51 -8.51
CA LEU A 31 -16.45 -6.54 -7.47
C LEU A 31 -16.13 -5.14 -8.00
N THR A 32 -17.12 -4.25 -7.99
CA THR A 32 -16.97 -2.83 -8.33
C THR A 32 -17.31 -1.95 -7.14
N GLY A 33 -17.02 -0.66 -7.25
CA GLY A 33 -17.53 0.34 -6.32
C GLY A 33 -16.81 1.66 -6.42
N LYS A 34 -17.22 2.57 -5.54
CA LYS A 34 -16.64 3.90 -5.38
C LYS A 34 -16.07 4.07 -3.99
N VAL A 35 -15.01 4.86 -3.90
CA VAL A 35 -14.51 5.39 -2.64
C VAL A 35 -14.74 6.89 -2.62
N LEU A 36 -15.51 7.33 -1.64
CA LEU A 36 -15.97 8.70 -1.50
C LEU A 36 -15.32 9.36 -0.29
N PHE A 37 -15.19 10.68 -0.35
CA PHE A 37 -14.83 11.52 0.78
C PHE A 37 -16.00 12.46 1.11
N GLN A 38 -16.36 12.54 2.38
CA GLN A 38 -17.40 13.43 2.89
C GLN A 38 -16.79 14.49 3.80
N GLY A 39 -17.27 15.73 3.64
CA GLY A 39 -16.73 16.92 4.30
C GLY A 39 -15.66 17.63 3.47
N THR A 40 -15.07 18.68 4.05
CA THR A 40 -14.04 19.48 3.39
C THR A 40 -12.68 18.78 3.52
N PRO A 41 -11.98 18.48 2.40
CA PRO A 41 -10.65 17.92 2.48
C PRO A 41 -9.69 18.93 3.13
N PRO A 42 -8.68 18.47 3.88
CA PRO A 42 -7.67 19.36 4.45
C PRO A 42 -6.99 20.18 3.34
N ALA A 43 -6.75 21.46 3.63
CA ALA A 43 -6.00 22.33 2.74
C ALA A 43 -4.59 21.76 2.47
N PRO A 44 -4.00 22.00 1.28
CA PRO A 44 -2.65 21.58 0.99
C PRO A 44 -1.67 22.12 2.03
N LYS A 45 -0.74 21.28 2.48
CA LYS A 45 0.35 21.74 3.34
C LYS A 45 1.44 22.36 2.50
N GLN A 46 1.92 23.54 2.89
CA GLN A 46 3.07 24.17 2.28
C GLN A 46 4.34 23.79 3.04
N VAL A 47 5.29 23.18 2.35
CA VAL A 47 6.59 22.83 2.91
C VAL A 47 7.67 23.63 2.19
N VAL A 48 8.43 24.44 2.93
CA VAL A 48 9.52 25.25 2.38
C VAL A 48 10.56 24.36 1.72
N ILE A 49 11.00 24.72 0.52
CA ILE A 49 12.14 24.09 -0.13
C ILE A 49 13.41 24.77 0.37
N ASN A 50 14.15 24.10 1.26
CA ASN A 50 15.34 24.64 1.91
C ASN A 50 16.66 23.98 1.44
N LYS A 51 16.58 22.98 0.56
CA LYS A 51 17.75 22.26 0.03
C LYS A 51 17.64 22.06 -1.47
N ASN A 52 18.79 22.18 -2.12
CA ASN A 52 18.95 22.01 -3.56
C ASN A 52 17.92 22.78 -4.40
N PRO A 53 17.73 24.10 -4.18
CA PRO A 53 16.73 24.87 -4.92
C PRO A 53 16.92 24.82 -6.44
N GLU A 54 18.14 24.61 -6.90
CA GLU A 54 18.52 24.44 -8.30
C GLU A 54 17.93 23.17 -8.96
N VAL A 55 17.56 22.16 -8.17
CA VAL A 55 16.92 20.92 -8.65
C VAL A 55 15.49 20.79 -8.13
N CYS A 56 15.28 21.08 -6.86
CA CYS A 56 14.01 20.87 -6.17
C CYS A 56 13.03 22.03 -6.34
N GLY A 57 13.46 23.16 -6.90
CA GLY A 57 12.70 24.40 -7.06
C GLY A 57 12.86 25.36 -5.87
N THR A 58 12.28 26.56 -5.99
CA THR A 58 12.31 27.59 -4.95
C THR A 58 10.94 27.78 -4.31
N GLY A 59 10.89 28.37 -3.10
CA GLY A 59 9.63 28.67 -2.41
C GLY A 59 9.10 27.47 -1.63
N TYR A 60 7.91 26.98 -1.98
CA TYR A 60 7.20 25.92 -1.25
C TYR A 60 6.78 24.77 -2.17
N ARG A 61 6.74 23.56 -1.62
CA ARG A 61 6.00 22.42 -2.19
C ARG A 61 4.64 22.32 -1.53
N GLU A 62 3.61 22.17 -2.35
CA GLU A 62 2.27 21.84 -1.87
C GLU A 62 2.11 20.33 -1.74
N LEU A 63 1.73 19.89 -0.56
CA LEU A 63 1.44 18.49 -0.24
C LEU A 63 -0.06 18.36 0.01
N GLN A 64 -0.78 17.95 -1.03
CA GLN A 64 -2.19 17.56 -0.91
C GLN A 64 -2.28 16.12 -0.40
N GLU A 65 -2.52 15.97 0.90
CA GLU A 65 -2.58 14.65 1.56
C GLU A 65 -3.87 13.87 1.26
N VAL A 66 -4.95 14.57 0.94
CA VAL A 66 -6.25 13.98 0.65
C VAL A 66 -6.77 14.58 -0.65
N LYS A 67 -6.69 13.83 -1.74
CA LYS A 67 -7.13 14.28 -3.07
C LYS A 67 -8.54 13.79 -3.35
N VAL A 68 -9.44 14.74 -3.58
CA VAL A 68 -10.86 14.48 -3.79
C VAL A 68 -11.29 15.12 -5.10
N THR A 69 -12.03 14.41 -5.94
CA THR A 69 -12.61 14.97 -7.16
C THR A 69 -13.78 15.92 -6.83
N PRO A 70 -14.20 16.79 -7.77
CA PRO A 70 -15.39 17.62 -7.58
C PRO A 70 -16.66 16.81 -7.21
N GLU A 71 -16.76 15.57 -7.70
CA GLU A 71 -17.88 14.64 -7.42
C GLU A 71 -17.73 13.88 -6.10
N GLY A 72 -16.68 14.15 -5.33
CA GLY A 72 -16.42 13.52 -4.04
C GLY A 72 -15.63 12.20 -4.10
N GLY A 73 -15.10 11.81 -5.25
CA GLY A 73 -14.28 10.62 -5.41
C GLY A 73 -12.93 10.77 -4.72
N LEU A 74 -12.56 9.83 -3.86
CA LEU A 74 -11.30 9.85 -3.11
C LEU A 74 -10.22 9.05 -3.85
N GLN A 75 -9.12 9.71 -4.17
CA GLN A 75 -7.96 9.10 -4.83
C GLN A 75 -6.98 8.49 -3.82
N GLU A 76 -5.96 7.79 -4.33
CA GLU A 76 -4.85 7.22 -3.53
C GLU A 76 -5.31 6.20 -2.47
N VAL A 77 -6.39 5.46 -2.78
CA VAL A 77 -6.93 4.40 -1.92
C VAL A 77 -6.59 3.04 -2.52
N VAL A 78 -6.27 2.09 -1.66
CA VAL A 78 -6.18 0.67 -2.02
C VAL A 78 -7.40 -0.06 -1.46
N VAL A 79 -8.22 -0.62 -2.34
CA VAL A 79 -9.30 -1.54 -1.99
C VAL A 79 -8.81 -2.98 -2.18
N PHE A 80 -9.02 -3.85 -1.19
CA PHE A 80 -8.48 -5.20 -1.23
C PHE A 80 -9.34 -6.22 -0.47
N LEU A 81 -9.24 -7.49 -0.86
CA LEU A 81 -9.87 -8.60 -0.16
C LEU A 81 -8.93 -9.19 0.90
N GLU A 82 -9.40 -9.30 2.14
CA GLU A 82 -8.63 -9.91 3.23
C GLU A 82 -8.71 -11.45 3.14
N LYS A 83 -7.58 -12.11 3.45
CA LYS A 83 -7.50 -13.56 3.72
C LYS A 83 -8.00 -14.47 2.58
N VAL A 84 -7.91 -14.03 1.32
CA VAL A 84 -8.10 -14.93 0.18
C VAL A 84 -6.97 -15.95 0.16
N LYS A 85 -7.31 -17.25 0.16
CA LYS A 85 -6.33 -18.34 0.26
C LYS A 85 -5.88 -18.87 -1.09
N GLN A 86 -6.74 -18.79 -2.10
CA GLN A 86 -6.45 -19.26 -3.44
C GLN A 86 -7.21 -18.45 -4.49
N GLY A 87 -6.69 -18.39 -5.71
CA GLY A 87 -7.33 -17.72 -6.84
C GLY A 87 -6.34 -17.45 -7.97
N LYS A 88 -6.60 -16.42 -8.78
CA LYS A 88 -5.83 -16.03 -9.96
C LYS A 88 -4.34 -15.83 -9.65
N PRO A 89 -3.44 -16.07 -10.62
CA PRO A 89 -2.02 -15.79 -10.41
C PRO A 89 -1.77 -14.30 -10.11
N TRP A 90 -0.65 -14.00 -9.48
CA TRP A 90 -0.21 -12.61 -9.41
C TRP A 90 0.03 -12.06 -10.81
N PRO A 91 -0.31 -10.78 -11.08
CA PRO A 91 0.15 -10.12 -12.28
C PRO A 91 1.68 -10.22 -12.37
N ALA A 92 2.19 -10.42 -13.59
CA ALA A 92 3.63 -10.33 -13.82
C ALA A 92 4.13 -8.97 -13.29
N PRO A 93 5.29 -8.91 -12.61
CA PRO A 93 5.90 -7.63 -12.27
C PRO A 93 6.06 -6.77 -13.54
N PRO A 94 5.96 -5.44 -13.42
CA PRO A 94 6.31 -4.56 -14.54
C PRO A 94 7.73 -4.85 -15.05
N ASP A 95 8.02 -4.52 -16.31
CA ASP A 95 9.33 -4.81 -16.94
C ASP A 95 10.52 -4.26 -16.13
N ASN A 96 10.35 -3.09 -15.50
CA ASN A 96 11.37 -2.46 -14.64
C ASN A 96 11.32 -2.92 -13.18
N GLY A 97 10.53 -3.95 -12.88
CA GLY A 97 10.18 -4.38 -11.53
C GLY A 97 9.28 -3.39 -10.80
N TYR A 98 9.10 -3.61 -9.50
CA TYR A 98 8.41 -2.67 -8.62
C TYR A 98 9.31 -1.45 -8.35
N LEU A 99 9.24 -0.48 -9.26
CA LEU A 99 10.12 0.70 -9.29
C LEU A 99 9.64 1.78 -8.31
N ILE A 100 10.59 2.43 -7.65
CA ILE A 100 10.45 3.74 -7.03
C ILE A 100 11.61 4.61 -7.53
N ASP A 101 11.29 5.68 -8.23
CA ASP A 101 12.25 6.64 -8.75
C ASP A 101 12.22 7.92 -7.91
N GLN A 102 13.38 8.53 -7.68
CA GLN A 102 13.52 9.87 -7.12
C GLN A 102 13.79 10.82 -8.28
N LYS A 103 12.77 11.60 -8.64
CA LYS A 103 12.82 12.52 -9.76
C LYS A 103 12.08 13.80 -9.45
N ASN A 104 12.70 14.93 -9.77
CA ASN A 104 12.25 16.29 -9.42
C ASN A 104 11.99 16.44 -7.91
N CYS A 105 12.88 15.83 -7.10
CA CYS A 105 12.82 15.75 -5.65
C CYS A 105 11.47 15.19 -5.18
N ALA A 106 11.03 14.09 -5.78
CA ALA A 106 9.84 13.37 -5.36
C ALA A 106 9.98 11.88 -5.65
N PHE A 107 9.38 11.06 -4.79
CA PHE A 107 9.25 9.63 -5.07
C PHE A 107 8.13 9.38 -6.08
N ARG A 108 8.40 8.51 -7.05
CA ARG A 108 7.49 8.14 -8.14
C ARG A 108 7.45 6.62 -8.34
N PRO A 109 6.27 5.98 -8.38
CA PRO A 109 4.96 6.56 -8.11
C PRO A 109 4.79 6.96 -6.63
N TYR A 110 3.81 7.83 -6.36
CA TYR A 110 3.49 8.23 -4.98
C TYR A 110 2.87 7.08 -4.17
N LEU A 111 2.04 6.26 -4.80
CA LEU A 111 1.45 5.06 -4.24
C LEU A 111 1.67 3.88 -5.19
N GLN A 112 2.10 2.73 -4.66
CA GLN A 112 2.19 1.47 -5.40
C GLN A 112 1.74 0.30 -4.55
N VAL A 113 1.16 -0.73 -5.20
CA VAL A 113 0.89 -2.02 -4.56
C VAL A 113 1.93 -3.04 -5.01
N VAL A 114 2.45 -3.83 -4.07
CA VAL A 114 3.43 -4.89 -4.34
C VAL A 114 3.06 -6.17 -3.59
N PRO A 115 3.42 -7.36 -4.10
CA PRO A 115 3.26 -8.60 -3.34
C PRO A 115 4.20 -8.66 -2.14
N LYS A 116 3.85 -9.48 -1.15
CA LYS A 116 4.77 -9.83 -0.06
C LYS A 116 6.12 -10.30 -0.59
N LYS A 117 7.20 -9.85 0.06
CA LYS A 117 8.60 -10.18 -0.29
C LYS A 117 9.05 -9.68 -1.67
N ALA A 118 8.30 -8.76 -2.30
CA ALA A 118 8.70 -8.08 -3.52
C ALA A 118 10.12 -7.48 -3.41
N LYS A 119 10.83 -7.48 -4.54
CA LYS A 119 12.06 -6.70 -4.70
C LYS A 119 11.68 -5.33 -5.25
N LEU A 120 11.97 -4.29 -4.50
CA LEU A 120 11.87 -2.92 -4.98
C LEU A 120 13.14 -2.56 -5.74
N VAL A 121 12.96 -1.92 -6.89
CA VAL A 121 14.01 -1.26 -7.63
C VAL A 121 13.94 0.22 -7.30
N ILE A 122 15.02 0.79 -6.77
CA ILE A 122 15.04 2.17 -6.29
C ILE A 122 16.08 2.93 -7.11
N VAL A 123 15.64 3.96 -7.81
CA VAL A 123 16.48 4.77 -8.71
C VAL A 123 16.54 6.20 -8.20
N ASN A 124 17.70 6.83 -8.31
CA ASN A 124 17.83 8.27 -8.19
C ASN A 124 18.05 8.87 -9.59
N SER A 125 17.07 9.56 -10.14
CA SER A 125 17.17 10.24 -11.44
C SER A 125 17.61 11.70 -11.30
N ASP A 126 17.62 12.24 -10.08
CA ASP A 126 18.03 13.61 -9.79
C ASP A 126 19.56 13.71 -9.62
N PRO A 127 20.18 14.86 -9.99
CA PRO A 127 21.61 15.07 -9.85
C PRO A 127 22.04 15.46 -8.42
N VAL A 128 21.20 15.17 -7.41
CA VAL A 128 21.45 15.49 -6.00
C VAL A 128 21.25 14.26 -5.13
N LEU A 129 21.84 14.28 -3.94
CA LEU A 129 21.68 13.20 -2.97
C LEU A 129 20.25 13.13 -2.47
N HIS A 130 19.68 11.93 -2.51
CA HIS A 130 18.48 11.61 -1.76
C HIS A 130 18.74 10.47 -0.77
N ASN A 131 17.93 10.44 0.27
CA ASN A 131 17.88 9.36 1.24
C ASN A 131 16.59 8.57 1.06
N ILE A 132 16.64 7.26 1.29
CA ILE A 132 15.49 6.39 1.26
C ILE A 132 15.36 5.71 2.62
N HIS A 133 14.51 6.28 3.47
CA HIS A 133 14.12 5.70 4.74
C HIS A 133 12.74 5.08 4.61
N THR A 134 12.66 3.77 4.82
CA THR A 134 11.39 3.04 4.74
C THR A 134 10.94 2.50 6.08
N TYR A 135 9.65 2.64 6.36
CA TYR A 135 9.02 2.18 7.60
C TYR A 135 7.86 1.24 7.30
N GLU A 136 7.90 0.04 7.85
CA GLU A 136 6.67 -0.75 8.00
C GLU A 136 5.82 -0.14 9.11
N LEU A 137 4.56 0.15 8.79
CA LEU A 137 3.59 0.65 9.74
C LEU A 137 2.80 -0.50 10.36
N ILE A 138 2.86 -0.61 11.69
CA ILE A 138 2.17 -1.65 12.47
C ILE A 138 1.33 -0.96 13.55
N LYS A 139 0.04 -0.74 13.26
CA LYS A 139 -0.84 0.08 14.09
C LYS A 139 -0.21 1.47 14.32
N ARG A 140 0.17 1.80 15.56
CA ARG A 140 0.84 3.06 15.94
C ARG A 140 2.38 2.98 15.91
N ALA A 141 2.94 1.78 15.74
CA ALA A 141 4.38 1.59 15.72
C ALA A 141 4.93 1.70 14.28
N ARG A 142 6.17 2.21 14.18
CA ARG A 142 6.96 2.24 12.94
C ARG A 142 8.17 1.35 13.12
N ARG A 143 8.49 0.52 12.12
CA ARG A 143 9.75 -0.24 12.08
C ARG A 143 10.51 0.08 10.81
N THR A 144 11.73 0.58 10.95
CA THR A 144 12.63 0.75 9.81
C THR A 144 12.85 -0.58 9.09
N LEU A 145 12.63 -0.60 7.77
CA LEU A 145 12.99 -1.73 6.92
C LEU A 145 14.39 -1.54 6.34
N PHE A 146 14.69 -0.35 5.86
CA PHE A 146 16.03 0.09 5.46
C PHE A 146 16.11 1.63 5.44
N ASN A 147 17.31 2.14 5.66
CA ASN A 147 17.69 3.55 5.52
C ASN A 147 19.06 3.60 4.80
N PHE A 148 19.13 4.25 3.64
CA PHE A 148 20.37 4.43 2.89
C PHE A 148 20.29 5.65 1.96
N GLY A 149 21.43 6.23 1.61
CA GLY A 149 21.53 7.32 0.63
C GLY A 149 21.80 6.84 -0.79
N GLN A 150 21.38 7.61 -1.78
CA GLN A 150 21.79 7.52 -3.19
C GLN A 150 22.35 8.88 -3.64
N PRO A 151 23.67 9.11 -3.49
CA PRO A 151 24.30 10.41 -3.77
C PRO A 151 24.42 10.75 -5.25
N THR A 152 24.34 9.76 -6.15
CA THR A 152 24.71 9.92 -7.56
C THR A 152 23.50 9.74 -8.47
N GLN A 153 23.38 10.61 -9.47
CA GLN A 153 22.38 10.46 -10.54
C GLN A 153 22.52 9.10 -11.24
N GLY A 154 21.40 8.49 -11.57
CA GLY A 154 21.31 7.15 -12.17
C GLY A 154 21.61 6.01 -11.19
N MET A 155 21.93 6.28 -9.93
CA MET A 155 22.20 5.22 -8.96
C MET A 155 20.97 4.33 -8.78
N LYS A 156 21.18 3.02 -8.87
CA LYS A 156 20.13 2.01 -8.77
C LYS A 156 20.45 1.03 -7.65
N THR A 157 19.49 0.84 -6.75
CA THR A 157 19.60 -0.09 -5.62
C THR A 157 18.38 -1.00 -5.59
N THR A 158 18.59 -2.30 -5.44
CA THR A 158 17.49 -3.26 -5.24
C THR A 158 17.41 -3.69 -3.78
N LYS A 159 16.24 -3.55 -3.16
CA LYS A 159 15.97 -4.00 -1.78
C LYS A 159 14.77 -4.92 -1.74
N ARG A 160 14.86 -6.01 -0.98
CA ARG A 160 13.71 -6.89 -0.73
C ARG A 160 12.88 -6.32 0.42
N LEU A 161 11.59 -6.08 0.19
CA LEU A 161 10.66 -5.70 1.25
C LEU A 161 10.38 -6.89 2.16
N LYS A 162 10.90 -6.86 3.38
CA LYS A 162 10.64 -7.86 4.41
C LYS A 162 9.75 -7.27 5.50
N THR A 163 8.46 -7.16 5.20
CA THR A 163 7.47 -6.81 6.23
C THR A 163 7.25 -7.96 7.21
N ARG A 164 6.87 -7.65 8.46
CA ARG A 164 6.50 -8.65 9.47
C ARG A 164 4.99 -8.84 9.48
N ARG A 165 4.25 -7.84 9.94
CA ARG A 165 2.80 -7.91 10.20
C ARG A 165 2.02 -6.78 9.52
N GLY A 166 2.69 -5.70 9.14
CA GLY A 166 2.12 -4.56 8.45
C GLY A 166 2.05 -4.78 6.94
N ASN A 167 1.00 -4.24 6.35
CA ASN A 167 0.76 -4.24 4.90
C ASN A 167 0.97 -2.85 4.30
N VAL A 168 1.59 -1.94 5.04
CA VAL A 168 1.83 -0.56 4.64
C VAL A 168 3.28 -0.22 4.91
N VAL A 169 3.97 0.27 3.90
CA VAL A 169 5.32 0.81 3.99
C VAL A 169 5.30 2.27 3.59
N ARG A 170 5.75 3.14 4.49
CA ARG A 170 6.01 4.54 4.23
C ARG A 170 7.44 4.70 3.73
N VAL A 171 7.65 5.50 2.69
CA VAL A 171 8.95 5.84 2.12
C VAL A 171 9.15 7.35 2.26
N GLU A 172 10.20 7.79 2.94
CA GLU A 172 10.51 9.21 3.08
C GLU A 172 12.00 9.48 2.86
N CYS A 173 12.32 10.73 2.54
CA CYS A 173 13.68 11.23 2.44
C CYS A 173 14.00 12.05 3.68
N ASP A 174 14.96 11.59 4.49
CA ASP A 174 15.40 12.34 5.67
C ASP A 174 16.07 13.69 5.28
N ALA A 175 16.54 13.81 4.03
CA ALA A 175 17.15 15.04 3.52
C ALA A 175 16.12 16.07 3.03
N HIS A 176 15.03 15.63 2.40
CA HIS A 176 13.99 16.47 1.78
C HIS A 176 12.63 16.14 2.40
N ASN A 177 12.22 16.90 3.41
CA ASN A 177 11.04 16.65 4.24
C ASN A 177 9.68 16.65 3.51
N PHE A 178 9.65 17.02 2.24
CA PHE A 178 8.47 16.95 1.36
C PHE A 178 8.42 15.67 0.51
N MET A 179 9.48 14.86 0.47
CA MET A 179 9.52 13.62 -0.30
C MET A 179 8.89 12.49 0.50
N LEU A 180 7.74 12.04 0.00
CA LEU A 180 6.97 10.95 0.59
C LEU A 180 6.41 10.05 -0.53
N ALA A 181 6.39 8.76 -0.27
CA ALA A 181 5.62 7.78 -1.03
C ALA A 181 5.14 6.64 -0.12
N TRP A 182 4.25 5.83 -0.67
CA TRP A 182 3.56 4.78 0.02
C TRP A 182 3.56 3.50 -0.79
N ILE A 183 3.77 2.38 -0.10
CA ILE A 183 3.70 1.06 -0.69
C ILE A 183 2.70 0.24 0.13
N PHE A 184 1.68 -0.26 -0.54
CA PHE A 184 0.80 -1.25 0.04
C PHE A 184 1.34 -2.65 -0.29
N VAL A 185 1.60 -3.45 0.74
CA VAL A 185 2.10 -4.82 0.59
C VAL A 185 0.92 -5.77 0.65
N ALA A 186 0.45 -6.20 -0.53
CA ALA A 186 -0.72 -7.04 -0.69
C ALA A 186 -0.43 -8.51 -0.32
N ASP A 187 -1.41 -9.14 0.32
CA ASP A 187 -1.38 -10.55 0.73
C ASP A 187 -1.75 -11.51 -0.40
N ASN A 188 -2.54 -11.02 -1.36
CA ASN A 188 -3.11 -11.76 -2.48
C ASN A 188 -3.40 -10.77 -3.64
N PRO A 189 -3.60 -11.23 -4.88
CA PRO A 189 -3.75 -10.37 -6.06
C PRO A 189 -5.15 -9.74 -6.22
N TYR A 190 -6.02 -9.84 -5.21
CA TYR A 190 -7.35 -9.25 -5.22
C TYR A 190 -7.34 -7.88 -4.54
N TYR A 191 -6.81 -6.91 -5.27
CA TYR A 191 -6.79 -5.50 -4.90
C TYR A 191 -7.01 -4.61 -6.12
N ALA A 192 -7.35 -3.36 -5.86
CA ALA A 192 -7.34 -2.28 -6.83
C ALA A 192 -6.78 -1.02 -6.15
N VAL A 193 -5.97 -0.27 -6.90
CA VAL A 193 -5.73 1.15 -6.58
C VAL A 193 -6.91 1.89 -7.21
N VAL A 194 -7.59 2.70 -6.41
CA VAL A 194 -8.71 3.53 -6.86
C VAL A 194 -8.22 4.51 -7.92
N ASP A 195 -8.99 4.64 -8.99
CA ASP A 195 -8.66 5.52 -10.10
C ASP A 195 -8.87 7.00 -9.78
N GLU A 196 -8.67 7.85 -10.78
CA GLU A 196 -8.75 9.30 -10.63
C GLU A 196 -10.17 9.79 -10.34
N GLN A 197 -11.20 8.99 -10.65
CA GLN A 197 -12.63 9.29 -10.43
C GLN A 197 -13.13 8.75 -9.08
N GLY A 198 -12.28 8.05 -8.31
CA GLY A 198 -12.69 7.42 -7.07
C GLY A 198 -13.32 6.04 -7.27
N GLU A 199 -13.18 5.42 -8.44
CA GLU A 199 -13.79 4.12 -8.76
C GLU A 199 -12.75 2.98 -8.70
N PHE A 200 -13.24 1.75 -8.52
CA PHE A 200 -12.40 0.56 -8.56
C PHE A 200 -13.14 -0.65 -9.14
N THR A 201 -12.37 -1.56 -9.71
CA THR A 201 -12.84 -2.87 -10.17
C THR A 201 -11.83 -3.96 -9.79
N ILE A 202 -12.32 -5.07 -9.25
CA ILE A 202 -11.53 -6.28 -8.96
C ILE A 202 -12.24 -7.47 -9.63
N THR A 203 -11.56 -8.10 -10.58
CA THR A 203 -12.08 -9.22 -11.37
C THR A 203 -11.54 -10.57 -10.91
N ASP A 204 -12.15 -11.63 -11.45
CA ASP A 204 -11.72 -13.02 -11.34
C ASP A 204 -11.64 -13.51 -9.90
N ILE A 205 -12.54 -12.97 -9.05
CA ILE A 205 -12.65 -13.36 -7.64
C ILE A 205 -13.36 -14.70 -7.58
N PRO A 206 -12.83 -15.74 -6.91
CA PRO A 206 -13.53 -17.01 -6.82
C PRO A 206 -14.88 -16.79 -6.10
N PRO A 207 -15.91 -17.60 -6.41
CA PRO A 207 -17.18 -17.47 -5.71
C PRO A 207 -17.03 -17.75 -4.22
N GLY A 208 -17.69 -16.96 -3.39
CA GLY A 208 -17.59 -17.09 -1.94
C GLY A 208 -17.91 -15.83 -1.17
N THR A 209 -17.68 -15.89 0.14
CA THR A 209 -17.90 -14.77 1.05
C THR A 209 -16.58 -14.17 1.49
N TYR A 210 -16.40 -12.86 1.26
CA TYR A 210 -15.15 -12.16 1.49
C TYR A 210 -15.32 -10.97 2.44
N ARG A 211 -14.19 -10.51 2.98
CA ARG A 211 -14.07 -9.25 3.69
C ARG A 211 -13.28 -8.29 2.79
N VAL A 212 -13.93 -7.21 2.37
CA VAL A 212 -13.34 -6.16 1.54
C VAL A 212 -12.97 -4.99 2.43
N LYS A 213 -11.81 -4.38 2.20
CA LYS A 213 -11.34 -3.26 3.00
C LYS A 213 -10.70 -2.20 2.13
N ALA A 214 -10.81 -0.95 2.56
CA ALA A 214 -10.13 0.20 1.94
C ALA A 214 -9.04 0.73 2.87
N TRP A 215 -7.94 1.20 2.30
CA TRP A 215 -6.86 1.88 2.99
C TRP A 215 -6.42 3.12 2.22
N HIS A 216 -6.29 4.25 2.93
CA HIS A 216 -5.74 5.50 2.42
C HIS A 216 -4.51 5.90 3.27
N PRO A 217 -3.43 6.45 2.68
CA PRO A 217 -2.21 6.85 3.38
C PRO A 217 -2.40 7.68 4.66
N PHE A 218 -3.29 8.67 4.63
CA PHE A 218 -3.49 9.61 5.75
C PHE A 218 -4.79 9.40 6.53
N LEU A 219 -5.76 8.71 5.91
CA LEU A 219 -7.07 8.45 6.51
C LEU A 219 -7.16 7.03 7.09
N GLY A 220 -6.19 6.17 6.76
CA GLY A 220 -6.02 4.85 7.34
C GLY A 220 -7.00 3.82 6.79
N PHE A 221 -7.18 2.76 7.57
CA PHE A 221 -8.02 1.62 7.23
C PHE A 221 -9.48 1.87 7.59
N GLN A 222 -10.38 1.61 6.66
CA GLN A 222 -11.82 1.50 6.96
C GLN A 222 -12.15 0.16 7.63
N LYS A 223 -13.36 0.09 8.23
CA LYS A 223 -13.92 -1.20 8.66
C LYS A 223 -14.11 -2.09 7.43
N ALA A 224 -13.83 -3.38 7.59
CA ALA A 224 -14.04 -4.32 6.50
C ALA A 224 -15.54 -4.59 6.31
N GLN A 225 -15.97 -4.61 5.06
CA GLN A 225 -17.34 -4.94 4.66
C GLN A 225 -17.41 -6.38 4.17
N LYS A 226 -18.50 -7.08 4.50
CA LYS A 226 -18.71 -8.46 4.07
C LYS A 226 -19.45 -8.46 2.73
N VAL A 227 -18.94 -9.19 1.75
CA VAL A 227 -19.58 -9.35 0.43
C VAL A 227 -19.66 -10.82 0.06
N THR A 228 -20.78 -11.22 -0.53
CA THR A 228 -20.96 -12.56 -1.09
C THR A 228 -20.98 -12.46 -2.60
N LEU A 229 -20.11 -13.21 -3.26
CA LEU A 229 -19.95 -13.23 -4.71
C LEU A 229 -20.39 -14.60 -5.25
N ALA A 230 -21.42 -14.61 -6.09
CA ALA A 230 -21.86 -15.79 -6.81
C ALA A 230 -20.92 -16.10 -8.01
N ALA A 231 -21.00 -17.33 -8.54
CA ALA A 231 -20.28 -17.70 -9.76
C ALA A 231 -20.63 -16.76 -10.91
N GLN A 232 -19.60 -16.17 -11.54
CA GLN A 232 -19.73 -15.14 -12.59
C GLN A 232 -20.60 -13.93 -12.18
N GLY A 233 -20.82 -13.75 -10.88
CA GLY A 233 -21.66 -12.69 -10.35
C GLY A 233 -20.97 -11.32 -10.36
N LYS A 234 -21.78 -10.29 -10.16
CA LYS A 234 -21.31 -8.92 -9.90
C LYS A 234 -21.80 -8.50 -8.52
N ALA A 235 -20.97 -7.80 -7.77
CA ALA A 235 -21.37 -7.10 -6.56
C ALA A 235 -20.74 -5.72 -6.51
N GLU A 236 -21.36 -4.83 -5.74
CA GLU A 236 -20.90 -3.47 -5.52
C GLU A 236 -20.64 -3.25 -4.02
N VAL A 237 -19.51 -2.60 -3.69
CA VAL A 237 -19.20 -2.16 -2.33
C VAL A 237 -18.59 -0.76 -2.37
N ASN A 238 -19.24 0.19 -1.69
CA ASN A 238 -18.77 1.57 -1.60
C ASN A 238 -18.11 1.84 -0.24
N PHE A 239 -17.07 2.66 -0.22
CA PHE A 239 -16.43 3.12 1.02
C PHE A 239 -16.54 4.64 1.13
N THR A 240 -16.85 5.14 2.32
CA THR A 240 -16.88 6.57 2.58
C THR A 240 -15.89 6.91 3.70
N TYR A 241 -14.95 7.79 3.39
CA TYR A 241 -14.09 8.43 4.35
C TYR A 241 -14.68 9.78 4.76
N GLN A 242 -14.48 10.15 6.02
CA GLN A 242 -14.93 11.44 6.55
C GLN A 242 -13.72 12.33 6.80
N ALA A 243 -13.91 13.64 6.67
CA ALA A 243 -13.03 14.61 7.25
C ALA A 243 -12.86 14.33 8.76
N LYS A 244 -11.64 14.47 9.26
CA LYS A 244 -11.42 14.47 10.71
C LYS A 244 -11.84 15.85 11.20
N GLU A 245 -12.72 15.88 12.20
CA GLU A 245 -13.02 17.08 12.99
C GLU A 245 -11.76 17.61 13.68
#